data_AF-A0A538GHX1-F1
#
_entry.id   AF-A0A538GHX1-F1
#
_cell.length_a   1.000
_cell.length_b   1.000
_cell.length_c   1.000
_cell.angle_alpha   90.00
_cell.angle_beta   90.00
_cell.angle_gamma   90.00
#
_symmetry.space_group_name_H-M   'P 1'
#
loop_
_entity.id
_entity.type
_entity.pdbx_description
1 polymer ?
#
loop_
_entity_poly.entity_id
_entity_poly.type
_entity_poly.pdbx_seq_one_letter_code
_entity_poly.pdbx_strand_id
1 'polypeptide(L)'
;MEGYEVVTSDDCKLGHVVEVRDSHLIIEHGMLKKTRHAVPLTFAHTTDGEEKVRLGVSKELVESSPKLENGTIDTQAVAEHFGLAEGAAAPETEGYGEVLPDDPARSADQDLLRAGGEPADQQRAEIREGGLEPERDNADAGTSYVSRRPTAR
;
A
#
# COMPACT_ATOMS: atom_id res chain seq x y z
N MET A 1 -5.43 11.90 -27.43
CA MET A 1 -4.13 12.01 -26.74
C MET A 1 -3.00 12.30 -27.72
N GLU A 2 -2.98 11.69 -28.90
CA GLU A 2 -2.03 12.06 -29.96
C GLU A 2 -2.18 13.54 -30.34
N GLY A 3 -1.06 14.24 -30.48
CA GLY A 3 -1.01 15.67 -30.75
C GLY A 3 -1.18 16.58 -29.53
N TYR A 4 -1.42 16.04 -28.33
CA TYR A 4 -1.60 16.88 -27.13
C TYR A 4 -0.27 17.43 -26.63
N GLU A 5 -0.31 18.65 -26.07
CA GLU A 5 0.86 19.28 -25.46
C GLU A 5 1.18 18.59 -24.13
N VAL A 6 2.43 18.16 -23.97
CA VAL A 6 2.87 17.48 -22.75
C VAL A 6 3.52 18.48 -21.81
N VAL A 7 2.98 18.55 -20.60
CA VAL A 7 3.46 19.39 -19.50
C VAL A 7 3.93 18.49 -18.37
N THR A 8 5.14 18.72 -17.87
CA THR A 8 5.72 17.96 -16.75
C THR A 8 5.21 18.45 -15.41
N SER A 9 5.57 17.76 -14.32
CA SER A 9 5.20 18.18 -12.97
C SER A 9 5.75 19.55 -12.57
N ASP A 10 6.86 19.98 -13.19
CA ASP A 10 7.46 21.30 -13.01
C ASP A 10 6.78 22.41 -13.84
N ASP A 11 5.57 22.16 -14.34
CA ASP A 11 4.84 23.04 -15.29
C ASP A 11 5.66 23.39 -16.55
N CYS A 12 6.65 22.54 -16.89
CA CYS A 12 7.53 22.74 -18.04
C CYS A 12 6.96 22.03 -19.27
N LYS A 13 6.94 22.73 -20.41
CA LYS A 13 6.52 22.15 -21.68
C LYS A 13 7.61 21.25 -22.26
N LEU A 14 7.28 19.98 -22.46
CA LEU A 14 8.20 19.01 -23.06
C LEU A 14 8.04 18.93 -24.58
N GLY A 15 6.81 19.02 -25.08
CA GLY A 15 6.55 18.85 -26.50
C GLY A 15 5.16 18.31 -26.75
N HIS A 16 5.05 17.38 -27.70
CA HIS A 16 3.77 16.80 -28.10
C HIS A 16 3.84 15.27 -28.14
N VAL A 17 2.70 14.64 -27.89
CA VAL A 17 2.52 13.20 -28.04
C VAL A 17 2.50 12.86 -29.52
N VAL A 18 3.40 11.98 -29.95
CA VAL A 18 3.41 11.46 -31.33
C VAL A 18 2.51 10.24 -31.46
N GLU A 19 2.59 9.34 -30.49
CA GLU A 19 1.92 8.03 -30.55
C GLU A 19 1.76 7.47 -29.13
N VAL A 20 0.75 6.61 -28.93
CA VAL A 20 0.59 5.80 -27.71
C VAL A 20 0.68 4.33 -28.10
N ARG A 21 1.61 3.60 -27.50
CA ARG A 21 1.87 2.20 -27.86
C ARG A 21 2.32 1.39 -26.65
N ASP A 22 1.84 0.16 -26.53
CA ASP A 22 2.28 -0.81 -25.50
C ASP A 22 2.25 -0.23 -24.08
N SER A 23 1.18 0.51 -23.73
CA SER A 23 1.03 1.22 -22.44
C SER A 23 2.05 2.35 -22.18
N HIS A 24 2.75 2.80 -23.22
CA HIS A 24 3.71 3.90 -23.18
C HIS A 24 3.27 5.04 -24.11
N LEU A 25 3.45 6.27 -23.65
CA LEU A 25 3.32 7.51 -24.41
C LEU A 25 4.65 7.86 -25.05
N ILE A 26 4.66 7.97 -26.37
CA ILE A 26 5.84 8.42 -27.13
C ILE A 26 5.74 9.93 -27.30
N ILE A 27 6.67 10.64 -26.68
CA ILE A 27 6.72 12.10 -26.68
C ILE A 27 7.91 12.54 -27.52
N GLU A 28 7.65 13.47 -28.43
CA GLU A 28 8.71 14.11 -29.21
C GLU A 28 9.16 15.40 -28.52
N HIS A 29 10.44 15.43 -28.16
CA HIS A 29 11.12 16.55 -27.53
C HIS A 29 12.28 17.02 -28.42
N GLY A 30 12.60 18.32 -28.33
CA GLY A 30 13.76 18.92 -28.98
C GLY A 30 13.45 19.74 -30.23
N MET A 31 14.13 20.88 -30.35
CA MET A 31 13.95 21.85 -31.43
C MET A 31 14.85 21.56 -32.64
N LEU A 32 16.12 21.20 -32.40
CA LEU A 32 17.15 20.95 -33.43
C LEU A 32 17.40 19.45 -33.67
N LYS A 33 17.37 18.65 -32.61
CA LYS A 33 17.41 17.18 -32.68
C LYS A 33 16.15 16.66 -32.04
N LYS A 34 15.27 16.14 -32.88
CA LYS A 34 14.02 15.52 -32.49
C LYS A 34 14.34 14.18 -31.84
N THR A 35 14.22 14.09 -30.52
CA THR A 35 14.36 12.84 -29.78
C THR A 35 12.99 12.37 -29.33
N ARG A 36 12.78 11.06 -29.41
CA ARG A 36 11.54 10.42 -28.96
C ARG A 36 11.83 9.72 -27.65
N HIS A 37 11.01 10.00 -26.64
CA HIS A 37 11.09 9.41 -25.31
C HIS A 37 9.81 8.65 -25.03
N ALA A 38 9.94 7.45 -24.45
CA ALA A 38 8.81 6.66 -23.99
C ALA A 38 8.55 6.97 -22.52
N VAL A 39 7.33 7.38 -22.19
CA VAL A 39 6.87 7.62 -20.83
C VAL A 39 5.70 6.69 -20.51
N PRO A 40 5.74 5.93 -19.41
CA PRO A 40 4.64 5.05 -19.03
C PRO A 40 3.31 5.82 -18.84
N LEU A 41 2.20 5.25 -19.33
CA LEU A 41 0.86 5.84 -19.18
C LEU A 41 0.45 6.03 -17.71
N THR A 42 1.03 5.25 -16.79
CA THR A 42 0.81 5.37 -15.34
C THR A 42 1.09 6.78 -14.80
N PHE A 43 2.03 7.49 -15.42
CA PHE A 43 2.38 8.86 -15.01
C PHE A 43 1.65 9.94 -15.81
N ALA A 44 0.82 9.56 -16.78
CA ALA A 44 0.15 10.50 -17.67
C ALA A 44 -1.30 10.70 -17.25
N HIS A 45 -1.64 11.95 -16.95
CA HIS A 45 -2.98 12.38 -16.63
C HIS A 45 -3.48 13.32 -17.71
N THR A 46 -4.60 12.96 -18.32
CA THR A 46 -5.34 13.87 -19.20
C THR A 46 -6.31 14.70 -18.38
N THR A 47 -6.31 16.01 -18.63
CA THR A 47 -7.33 16.91 -18.10
C THR A 47 -8.41 17.07 -19.17
N ASP A 48 -9.62 16.58 -18.91
CA ASP A 48 -10.76 16.82 -19.81
C ASP A 48 -11.01 18.32 -19.96
N GLY A 49 -10.93 18.83 -21.19
CA GLY A 49 -11.18 20.23 -21.54
C GLY A 49 -9.94 21.04 -21.94
N GLU A 50 -8.73 20.53 -21.70
CA GLU A 50 -7.50 21.09 -22.24
C GLU A 50 -6.80 20.02 -23.09
N GLU A 51 -6.36 20.34 -24.31
CA GLU A 51 -5.57 19.43 -25.19
C GLU A 51 -4.14 19.24 -24.65
N LYS A 52 -4.03 18.96 -23.35
CA LYS A 52 -2.80 18.88 -22.56
C LYS A 52 -2.76 17.58 -21.77
N VAL A 53 -1.59 16.94 -21.78
CA VAL A 53 -1.27 15.79 -20.93
C VAL A 53 -0.34 16.29 -19.83
N ARG A 54 -0.75 16.15 -18.58
CA ARG A 54 0.12 16.40 -17.42
C ARG A 54 0.84 15.12 -17.03
N LEU A 55 2.16 15.19 -16.95
CA LEU A 55 2.98 14.11 -16.45
C LEU A 55 3.31 14.32 -14.97
N GLY A 56 3.23 13.24 -14.20
CA GLY A 56 3.70 13.15 -12.82
C GLY A 56 5.23 13.10 -12.66
N VAL A 57 5.98 13.32 -13.74
CA VAL A 57 7.46 13.27 -13.77
C VAL A 57 8.04 14.59 -14.21
N SER A 58 9.27 14.86 -13.79
CA SER A 58 10.01 16.09 -14.12
C SER A 58 10.58 16.06 -15.53
N LYS A 59 10.90 17.25 -16.08
CA LYS A 59 11.49 17.36 -17.42
C LYS A 59 12.81 16.63 -17.55
N GLU A 60 13.71 16.80 -16.58
CA GLU A 60 15.03 16.18 -16.61
C GLU A 60 14.94 14.65 -16.62
N LEU A 61 13.97 14.08 -15.90
CA LEU A 61 13.74 12.64 -15.87
C LEU A 61 13.28 12.11 -17.24
N VAL A 62 12.47 12.87 -17.98
CA VAL A 62 12.08 12.46 -19.34
C VAL A 62 13.24 12.63 -20.31
N GLU A 63 14.06 13.68 -20.18
CA GLU A 63 15.24 13.88 -21.03
C GLU A 63 16.34 12.84 -20.80
N SER A 64 16.51 12.36 -19.56
CA SER A 64 17.44 11.28 -19.21
C SER A 64 16.92 9.89 -19.57
N SER A 65 15.62 9.78 -19.88
CA SER A 65 14.98 8.51 -20.24
C SER A 65 15.59 7.89 -21.51
N PRO A 66 15.66 6.55 -21.59
CA PRO A 66 16.11 5.86 -22.80
C PRO A 66 15.37 6.34 -24.05
N LYS A 67 16.16 6.71 -25.05
CA LYS A 67 15.66 7.17 -26.35
C LYS A 67 15.15 5.97 -27.14
N LEU A 68 14.10 6.17 -27.93
CA LEU A 68 13.67 5.16 -28.89
C LEU A 68 14.71 5.04 -29.99
N GLU A 69 15.35 3.87 -30.10
CA GLU A 69 16.19 3.53 -31.24
C GLU A 69 15.35 2.75 -32.27
N ASN A 70 15.27 3.27 -33.50
CA ASN A 70 14.58 2.63 -34.62
C ASN A 70 13.10 2.28 -34.38
N GLY A 71 12.41 3.01 -33.50
CA GLY A 71 10.99 2.79 -33.19
C GLY A 71 10.71 1.57 -32.32
N THR A 72 11.75 0.97 -31.73
CA THR A 72 11.60 -0.08 -30.71
C THR A 72 11.66 0.56 -29.33
N ILE A 73 10.69 0.23 -28.47
CA ILE A 73 10.65 0.68 -27.07
C ILE A 73 11.24 -0.44 -26.22
N ASP A 74 12.27 -0.12 -25.44
CA ASP A 74 12.74 -1.01 -24.38
C ASP A 74 11.92 -0.74 -23.12
N THR A 75 10.81 -1.48 -22.98
CA THR A 75 9.89 -1.31 -21.86
C THR A 75 10.56 -1.63 -20.52
N GLN A 76 11.54 -2.53 -20.50
CA GLN A 76 12.27 -2.87 -19.29
C GLN A 76 13.18 -1.71 -18.86
N ALA A 77 13.99 -1.18 -19.78
CA ALA A 77 14.86 -0.04 -19.48
C ALA A 77 14.05 1.20 -19.06
N VAL A 78 12.89 1.42 -19.66
CA VAL A 78 11.96 2.50 -19.26
C VAL A 78 11.42 2.23 -17.85
N ALA A 79 10.93 1.02 -17.55
CA ALA A 79 10.40 0.68 -16.24
C ALA A 79 11.47 0.82 -15.14
N GLU A 80 12.69 0.34 -15.38
CA GLU A 80 13.84 0.49 -14.48
C GLU A 80 14.19 1.98 -14.24
N HIS A 81 14.24 2.78 -15.31
CA HIS A 81 14.56 4.20 -15.22
C HIS A 81 13.52 5.00 -14.43
N PHE A 82 12.23 4.66 -14.57
CA PHE A 82 11.14 5.31 -13.84
C PHE A 82 10.82 4.65 -12.49
N GLY A 83 11.57 3.62 -12.09
CA GLY A 83 11.37 2.92 -10.80
C GLY A 83 10.03 2.19 -10.70
N LEU A 84 9.47 1.75 -11.83
CA LEU A 84 8.23 0.97 -11.86
C LEU A 84 8.49 -0.47 -11.41
N ALA A 85 7.53 -1.03 -10.68
CA ALA A 85 7.57 -2.43 -10.22
C ALA A 85 7.64 -3.45 -11.36
N GLU A 86 7.34 -3.06 -12.61
CA GLU A 86 7.54 -3.90 -13.79
C GLU A 86 9.03 -4.07 -14.19
N GLY A 87 9.93 -3.20 -13.70
CA GLY A 87 11.36 -3.23 -14.00
C GLY A 87 12.18 -4.13 -13.05
N ALA A 88 11.59 -4.60 -11.96
CA ALA A 88 12.25 -5.52 -11.04
C ALA A 88 11.24 -6.57 -10.56
N ALA A 89 11.64 -7.85 -10.58
CA ALA A 89 10.87 -8.89 -9.91
C ALA A 89 10.64 -8.47 -8.45
N ALA A 90 9.38 -8.48 -8.00
CA ALA A 90 9.05 -8.21 -6.61
C ALA A 90 9.94 -9.10 -5.71
N PRO A 91 10.65 -8.53 -4.72
CA PRO A 91 11.45 -9.36 -3.82
C PRO A 91 10.54 -10.40 -3.17
N GLU A 92 11.02 -11.65 -3.06
CA GLU A 92 10.27 -12.79 -2.49
C GLU A 92 9.85 -12.58 -1.03
N THR A 93 10.27 -11.48 -0.40
CA THR A 93 9.89 -11.10 0.95
C THR A 93 8.50 -10.46 0.96
N GLU A 94 7.49 -11.19 0.51
CA GLU A 94 6.16 -11.09 1.15
C GLU A 94 6.35 -11.58 2.58
N GLY A 95 6.81 -10.70 3.48
CA GLY A 95 7.02 -11.07 4.87
C GLY A 95 5.69 -11.49 5.47
N TYR A 96 5.37 -12.79 5.50
CA TYR A 96 4.17 -13.39 6.10
C TYR A 96 4.16 -13.28 7.63
N GLY A 97 4.79 -12.25 8.19
CA GLY A 97 4.84 -12.00 9.63
C GLY A 97 5.42 -13.18 10.40
N GLU A 98 6.40 -13.91 9.84
CA GLU A 98 7.13 -14.91 10.59
C GLU A 98 7.99 -14.22 11.65
N VAL A 99 7.42 -14.08 12.84
CA VAL A 99 8.09 -13.52 14.01
C VAL A 99 9.09 -14.55 14.52
N LEU A 100 10.38 -14.24 14.37
CA LEU A 100 11.45 -15.09 14.89
C LEU A 100 11.47 -15.06 16.44
N PRO A 101 12.09 -16.05 17.10
CA PRO A 101 12.11 -16.13 18.56
C PRO A 101 12.68 -14.89 19.26
N ASP A 102 13.61 -14.18 18.63
CA ASP A 102 14.28 -12.98 19.14
C ASP A 102 13.72 -11.68 18.52
N ASP A 103 12.61 -11.76 17.78
CA ASP A 103 12.01 -10.61 17.12
C ASP A 103 11.26 -9.74 18.14
N PRO A 104 11.51 -8.43 18.21
CA PRO A 104 10.79 -7.51 19.08
C PRO A 104 9.27 -7.43 18.79
N ALA A 105 8.82 -7.87 17.61
CA ALA A 105 7.40 -7.99 17.28
C ALA A 105 6.69 -9.14 18.03
N ARG A 106 7.43 -9.98 18.75
CA ARG A 106 6.89 -11.11 19.52
C ARG A 106 6.13 -10.63 20.75
N SER A 107 4.89 -11.11 20.89
CA SER A 107 4.02 -10.72 22.00
C SER A 107 4.14 -11.68 23.20
N ALA A 108 3.82 -11.18 24.40
CA ALA A 108 3.84 -11.96 25.63
C ALA A 108 2.83 -13.14 25.61
N ASP A 109 1.70 -13.01 24.90
CA ASP A 109 0.72 -14.08 24.76
C ASP A 109 1.25 -15.25 23.90
N GLN A 110 2.08 -14.97 22.89
CA GLN A 110 2.76 -16.01 22.09
C GLN A 110 3.79 -16.78 22.93
N ASP A 111 4.48 -16.11 23.85
CA ASP A 111 5.38 -16.75 24.80
C ASP A 111 4.66 -17.64 25.81
N LEU A 112 3.51 -17.17 26.30
CA LEU A 112 2.68 -17.91 27.25
C LEU A 112 2.14 -19.20 26.62
N LEU A 113 1.64 -19.13 25.39
CA LEU A 113 1.19 -20.30 24.62
C LEU A 113 2.29 -21.35 24.44
N ARG A 114 3.51 -20.94 24.10
CA ARG A 114 4.66 -21.86 23.97
C ARG A 114 5.03 -22.51 25.31
N ALA A 115 4.90 -21.77 26.41
CA ALA A 115 5.11 -22.29 27.76
C ALA A 115 3.99 -23.24 28.23
N GLY A 116 2.97 -23.50 27.39
CA GLY A 116 1.81 -24.33 27.71
C GLY A 116 0.77 -23.62 28.57
N GLY A 117 0.85 -22.29 28.68
CA GLY A 117 -0.12 -21.45 29.35
C GLY A 117 -1.22 -20.96 28.41
N GLU A 118 -2.37 -20.63 28.99
CA GLU A 118 -3.51 -20.13 28.23
C GLU A 118 -3.48 -18.59 28.11
N PRO A 119 -3.57 -18.02 26.90
CA PRO A 119 -3.49 -16.58 26.68
C PRO A 119 -4.72 -15.86 27.21
N ALA A 120 -4.54 -14.62 27.63
CA ALA A 120 -5.60 -13.86 28.28
C ALA A 120 -6.80 -13.59 27.36
N ASP A 121 -6.59 -13.57 26.04
CA ASP A 121 -7.67 -13.47 25.05
C ASP A 121 -8.60 -14.68 25.04
N GLN A 122 -8.08 -15.89 25.23
CA GLN A 122 -8.90 -17.11 25.29
C GLN A 122 -9.76 -17.11 26.56
N GLN A 123 -9.19 -16.76 27.71
CA GLN A 123 -9.95 -16.60 28.95
C GLN A 123 -11.06 -15.55 28.83
N ARG A 124 -10.77 -14.41 28.18
CA ARG A 124 -11.77 -13.36 27.92
C ARG A 124 -12.87 -13.82 26.96
N ALA A 125 -12.54 -14.60 25.95
CA ALA A 125 -13.50 -15.17 25.00
C ALA A 125 -14.40 -16.20 25.68
N GLU A 126 -13.83 -17.11 26.47
CA GLU A 126 -14.58 -18.12 27.21
C GLU A 126 -15.58 -17.50 28.21
N ILE A 127 -15.18 -16.45 28.95
CA ILE A 127 -16.09 -15.72 29.84
C ILE A 127 -17.25 -15.10 29.06
N ARG A 128 -17.01 -14.62 27.84
CA ARG A 128 -18.04 -14.04 26.97
C ARG A 128 -18.97 -15.10 26.38
N GLU A 129 -18.46 -16.26 26.01
CA GLU A 129 -19.20 -17.35 25.38
C GLU A 129 -19.94 -18.24 26.40
N GLY A 130 -19.39 -18.41 27.60
CA GLY A 130 -19.98 -19.18 28.70
C GLY A 130 -21.11 -18.46 29.47
N GLY A 131 -21.43 -17.21 29.13
CA GLY A 131 -22.44 -16.39 29.80
C GLY A 131 -23.90 -16.68 29.43
N LEU A 132 -24.22 -17.82 28.81
CA LEU A 132 -25.58 -18.17 28.35
C LEU A 132 -26.00 -19.59 28.78
N GLU A 133 -26.06 -19.85 30.09
CA GLU A 133 -26.98 -20.88 30.61
C GLU A 133 -28.06 -20.21 31.47
N PRO A 134 -29.35 -20.28 31.06
CA PRO A 134 -30.44 -19.75 31.87
C PRO A 134 -30.77 -20.71 33.03
N GLU A 135 -30.79 -20.13 34.23
CA GLU A 135 -31.16 -20.71 35.52
C GLU A 135 -32.47 -21.53 35.50
N ARG A 136 -32.50 -22.67 36.20
CA ARG A 136 -33.74 -23.29 36.68
C ARG A 136 -33.63 -23.70 38.16
N ASP A 137 -34.27 -22.89 38.99
CA ASP A 137 -34.79 -23.09 40.36
C ASP A 137 -34.78 -24.52 40.94
N ASN A 138 -34.36 -24.65 42.21
CA ASN A 138 -35.31 -24.83 43.34
C ASN A 138 -34.63 -24.82 44.73
N ALA A 139 -35.06 -23.84 45.53
CA ALA A 139 -35.46 -23.91 46.95
C ALA A 139 -34.46 -24.24 48.09
N ASP A 140 -34.50 -23.33 49.06
CA ASP A 140 -34.32 -23.52 50.52
C ASP A 140 -32.92 -23.31 51.11
N ALA A 141 -32.65 -22.08 51.60
CA ALA A 141 -32.51 -21.81 53.03
C ALA A 141 -31.98 -20.38 53.31
N GLY A 142 -32.75 -19.60 54.06
CA GLY A 142 -32.20 -18.72 55.09
C GLY A 142 -31.69 -17.33 54.67
N THR A 143 -32.62 -16.40 54.42
CA THR A 143 -32.34 -14.97 54.56
C THR A 143 -31.95 -14.65 56.01
N SER A 144 -30.72 -14.20 56.26
CA SER A 144 -30.44 -13.32 57.40
C SER A 144 -29.37 -12.29 57.05
N TYR A 145 -29.84 -11.08 56.75
CA TYR A 145 -29.03 -9.88 56.56
C TYR A 145 -28.55 -9.41 57.96
N VAL A 146 -27.30 -9.70 58.33
CA VAL A 146 -26.72 -9.14 59.57
C VAL A 146 -25.93 -7.88 59.19
N SER A 147 -26.61 -6.74 59.20
CA SER A 147 -25.99 -5.42 59.18
C SER A 147 -25.18 -5.21 60.46
N ARG A 148 -23.84 -5.39 60.41
CA ARG A 148 -22.95 -4.89 61.48
C ARG A 148 -22.68 -3.40 61.26
N ARG A 149 -23.34 -2.56 62.06
CA ARG A 149 -22.92 -1.16 62.27
C ARG A 149 -21.59 -1.13 63.02
N PRO A 150 -20.59 -0.34 62.60
CA PRO A 150 -19.47 -0.01 63.48
C PRO A 150 -19.92 1.01 64.53
N THR A 151 -19.87 0.61 65.81
CA THR A 151 -19.96 1.54 66.94
C THR A 151 -18.66 2.31 67.07
N ALA A 152 -18.77 3.64 67.07
CA ALA A 152 -17.68 4.57 67.35
C ALA A 152 -17.13 4.40 68.77
N ARG A 153 -15.81 4.56 68.90
CA ARG A 153 -15.19 5.08 70.11
C ARG A 153 -13.91 5.84 69.78
#